data_AF-A0A7C6EXT6-F1
#
_entry.id   AF-A0A7C6EXT6-F1
#
_cell.length_a   1.000
_cell.length_b   1.000
_cell.length_c   1.000
_cell.angle_alpha   90.00
_cell.angle_beta   90.00
_cell.angle_gamma   90.00
#
_symmetry.space_group_name_H-M   'P 1'
#
loop_
_entity.id
_entity.type
_entity.pdbx_description
1 polymer ?
#
loop_
_entity_poly.entity_id
_entity_poly.type
_entity_poly.pdbx_seq_one_letter_code
_entity_poly.pdbx_strand_id
1 'polypeptide(L)'
;MKVTQKAIDAFGIILKEQGIPDSGIRIYTVQGCCSPSLQMTVTNQPEPDDNKMELNGIAFFIDNLAKVMLEDLTIDYGINGFRLEKNVD
;
A
#
# COMPACT_ATOMS: atom_id res chain seq x y z
N MET A 1 0.23 0.01 -10.03
CA MET A 1 0.42 0.84 -8.83
C MET A 1 1.51 1.85 -9.06
N LYS A 2 1.24 3.13 -8.80
CA LYS A 2 2.25 4.20 -8.73
C LYS A 2 2.41 4.63 -7.28
N VAL A 3 3.63 4.87 -6.85
CA VAL A 3 3.95 5.34 -5.48
C VAL A 3 4.97 6.46 -5.61
N THR A 4 4.73 7.60 -4.97
CA THR A 4 5.69 8.71 -4.99
C THR A 4 6.89 8.42 -4.10
N GLN A 5 8.01 9.09 -4.34
CA GLN A 5 9.18 8.94 -3.47
C GLN A 5 8.87 9.32 -2.01
N LYS A 6 8.05 10.35 -1.78
CA LYS A 6 7.62 10.74 -0.44
C LYS A 6 6.88 9.62 0.29
N ALA A 7 6.02 8.90 -0.42
CA ALA A 7 5.31 7.76 0.14
C ALA A 7 6.25 6.59 0.41
N ILE A 8 7.20 6.29 -0.48
CA ILE A 8 8.24 5.28 -0.23
C ILE A 8 9.03 5.61 1.04
N ASP A 9 9.50 6.85 1.20
CA ASP A 9 10.28 7.27 2.36
C ASP A 9 9.45 7.14 3.65
N ALA A 10 8.18 7.54 3.62
CA ALA A 10 7.27 7.39 4.75
C ALA A 10 7.00 5.93 5.12
N PHE A 11 6.80 5.03 4.14
CA PHE A 11 6.67 3.60 4.40
C PHE A 11 7.94 3.03 5.03
N GLY A 12 9.12 3.43 4.55
CA GLY A 12 10.39 2.99 5.13
C GLY A 12 10.54 3.39 6.60
N ILE A 13 10.13 4.60 6.96
CA ILE A 13 10.10 5.06 8.36
C ILE A 13 9.13 4.19 9.19
N ILE A 14 7.91 3.97 8.70
CA ILE A 14 6.90 3.19 9.42
C ILE A 14 7.37 1.75 9.63
N LEU A 15 7.93 1.09 8.62
CA LEU A 15 8.43 -0.28 8.75
C LEU A 15 9.56 -0.37 9.79
N LYS A 16 10.47 0.61 9.79
CA LYS A 16 11.53 0.70 10.78
C LYS A 16 10.99 0.92 12.20
N GLU A 17 9.98 1.77 12.35
CA GLU A 17 9.34 2.07 13.65
C GLU A 17 8.55 0.88 14.20
N GLN A 18 7.86 0.12 13.33
CA GLN A 18 7.16 -1.11 13.73
C GLN A 18 8.12 -2.21 14.17
N GLY A 19 9.34 -2.23 13.61
CA GLY A 19 10.39 -3.16 14.03
C GLY A 19 10.09 -4.64 13.76
N ILE A 20 9.11 -4.93 12.89
CA ILE A 20 8.73 -6.29 12.51
C ILE A 20 9.70 -6.77 11.43
N PRO A 21 10.51 -7.81 11.67
CA PRO A 21 11.44 -8.34 10.67
C PRO A 21 10.71 -8.86 9.44
N ASP A 22 11.33 -8.67 8.27
CA ASP A 22 10.84 -9.12 6.96
C ASP A 22 9.40 -8.67 6.63
N SER A 23 8.94 -7.61 7.28
CA SER A 23 7.62 -7.04 7.04
C SER A 23 7.59 -6.16 5.80
N GLY A 24 6.39 -6.02 5.26
CA GLY A 24 6.07 -5.13 4.17
C GLY A 24 4.75 -4.43 4.42
N ILE A 25 4.30 -3.70 3.41
CA ILE A 25 3.00 -3.04 3.41
C ILE A 25 2.00 -3.93 2.68
N ARG A 26 0.98 -4.40 3.39
CA ARG A 26 -0.16 -5.06 2.76
C ARG A 26 -1.23 -4.02 2.42
N ILE A 27 -1.67 -4.01 1.17
CA ILE A 27 -2.75 -3.17 0.65
C ILE A 27 -3.91 -4.08 0.25
N TYR A 28 -5.08 -3.83 0.81
CA TYR A 28 -6.23 -4.71 0.65
C TYR A 28 -7.52 -3.92 0.63
N THR A 29 -8.58 -4.54 0.13
CA THR A 29 -9.91 -3.98 0.11
C THR A 29 -10.72 -4.46 1.31
N VAL A 30 -11.52 -3.57 1.85
CA VAL A 30 -12.58 -3.91 2.81
C VAL A 30 -13.93 -3.55 2.20
N GLN A 31 -14.93 -4.41 2.37
CA GLN A 31 -16.29 -4.07 1.96
C GLN A 31 -16.87 -3.02 2.91
N GLY A 32 -17.16 -1.85 2.35
CA GLY A 32 -17.98 -0.84 3.01
C GLY A 32 -19.48 -1.03 2.71
N CYS A 33 -20.31 -0.18 3.30
CA CYS A 33 -21.77 -0.18 3.07
C CYS A 33 -22.15 0.15 1.61
N CYS A 34 -21.41 1.04 0.95
CA CYS A 34 -21.73 1.51 -0.40
C CYS A 34 -20.68 1.12 -1.44
N SER A 35 -19.40 1.07 -1.07
CA SER A 35 -18.30 0.77 -1.99
C SER A 35 -17.12 0.15 -1.22
N PRO A 36 -16.34 -0.73 -1.87
CA PRO A 36 -15.06 -1.16 -1.32
C PRO A 36 -14.14 0.04 -1.06
N SER A 37 -13.35 -0.04 0.01
CA SER A 37 -12.30 0.93 0.29
C SER A 37 -10.95 0.24 0.42
N LEU A 38 -9.89 0.95 0.02
CA LEU A 38 -8.51 0.50 0.20
C LEU A 38 -8.06 0.75 1.64
N GLN A 39 -7.41 -0.24 2.22
CA GLN A 39 -6.72 -0.16 3.50
C GLN A 39 -5.28 -0.64 3.35
N MET A 40 -4.44 -0.20 4.28
CA MET A 40 -3.02 -0.55 4.34
C MET A 40 -2.66 -1.00 5.76
N THR A 41 -1.82 -2.02 5.88
CA THR A 41 -1.27 -2.47 7.17
C THR A 41 0.17 -2.94 7.00
N VAL A 42 0.95 -2.90 8.08
CA VAL A 42 2.25 -3.57 8.11
C VAL A 42 2.04 -5.04 8.46
N THR A 43 2.66 -5.94 7.70
CA THR A 43 2.61 -7.38 7.98
C THR A 43 3.85 -8.10 7.49
N ASN A 44 4.26 -9.16 8.19
CA ASN A 44 5.20 -10.18 7.71
C ASN A 44 4.49 -11.50 7.35
N GLN A 45 3.15 -11.51 7.44
CA GLN A 45 2.27 -12.62 7.10
C GLN A 45 1.20 -12.10 6.13
N PRO A 46 1.51 -11.99 4.83
CA PRO A 46 0.51 -11.66 3.82
C PRO A 46 -0.48 -12.80 3.63
N GLU A 47 -1.62 -12.51 3.00
CA GLU A 47 -2.59 -13.54 2.66
C GLU A 47 -2.07 -14.39 1.47
N PRO A 48 -2.45 -15.68 1.38
CA PRO A 48 -1.93 -16.59 0.35
C PRO A 48 -2.13 -16.11 -1.09
N ASP A 49 -3.22 -15.39 -1.34
CA ASP A 49 -3.60 -14.90 -2.68
C ASP A 49 -3.14 -13.47 -2.95
N ASP A 50 -2.40 -12.84 -2.02
CA ASP A 50 -1.84 -11.52 -2.24
C ASP A 50 -0.73 -11.56 -3.28
N ASN A 51 -0.73 -10.59 -4.19
CA ASN A 51 0.35 -10.39 -5.14
C ASN A 51 1.50 -9.68 -4.42
N LYS A 52 2.66 -10.34 -4.32
CA LYS A 52 3.89 -9.71 -3.81
C LYS A 52 4.58 -8.92 -4.92
N MET A 53 4.94 -7.68 -4.63
CA MET A 53 5.86 -6.90 -5.44
C MET A 53 6.86 -6.15 -4.55
N GLU A 54 8.01 -5.76 -5.11
CA GLU A 54 9.02 -5.01 -4.38
C GLU A 54 9.27 -3.68 -5.08
N LEU A 55 9.25 -2.59 -4.32
CA LEU A 55 9.57 -1.24 -4.81
C LEU A 55 10.52 -0.58 -3.82
N ASN A 56 11.67 -0.13 -4.31
CA ASN A 56 12.70 0.54 -3.51
C ASN A 56 13.08 -0.22 -2.23
N GLY A 57 13.15 -1.56 -2.32
CA GLY A 57 13.48 -2.43 -1.19
C GLY A 57 12.34 -2.65 -0.19
N ILE A 58 11.15 -2.12 -0.44
CA ILE A 58 9.95 -2.34 0.37
C ILE A 58 9.09 -3.40 -0.30
N ALA A 59 8.74 -4.45 0.45
CA ALA A 59 7.77 -5.44 0.02
C ALA A 59 6.34 -4.87 0.12
N PHE A 60 5.58 -5.01 -0.95
CA PHE A 60 4.14 -4.72 -1.00
C PHE A 60 3.38 -6.00 -1.29
N PHE A 61 2.33 -6.26 -0.50
CA PHE A 61 1.44 -7.41 -0.65
C PHE A 61 0.05 -6.89 -1.01
N ILE A 62 -0.46 -7.23 -2.18
CA ILE A 62 -1.63 -6.54 -2.74
C ILE A 62 -2.72 -7.56 -3.02
N ASP A 63 -3.88 -7.41 -2.37
CA ASP A 63 -5.04 -8.25 -2.67
C ASP A 63 -5.49 -8.04 -4.14
N ASN A 64 -6.21 -9.02 -4.69
CA ASN A 64 -6.53 -9.00 -6.12
C ASN A 64 -7.42 -7.82 -6.53
N LEU A 65 -8.34 -7.37 -5.66
CA LEU A 65 -9.24 -6.26 -5.98
C LEU A 65 -8.54 -4.89 -5.85
N ALA A 66 -7.70 -4.73 -4.83
CA ALA A 66 -6.87 -3.56 -4.62
C ALA A 66 -5.91 -3.38 -5.76
N LYS A 67 -5.33 -4.47 -6.28
CA LYS A 67 -4.46 -4.43 -7.46
C LYS A 67 -5.13 -3.71 -8.61
N VAL A 68 -6.39 -4.06 -8.92
CA VAL A 68 -7.20 -3.40 -9.97
C VAL A 68 -7.45 -1.93 -9.62
N MET A 69 -7.88 -1.63 -8.38
CA MET A 69 -8.12 -0.24 -7.96
C MET A 69 -6.86 0.64 -8.04
N LEU A 70 -5.67 0.06 -7.80
CA LEU A 70 -4.38 0.75 -7.80
C LEU A 70 -3.80 0.99 -9.20
N GLU A 71 -4.41 0.48 -10.26
CA GLU A 71 -3.98 0.77 -11.64
C GLU A 71 -4.18 2.25 -11.97
N ASP A 72 -5.28 2.84 -11.48
CA ASP A 72 -5.67 4.22 -11.74
C ASP A 72 -5.28 5.21 -10.62
N LEU A 73 -4.53 4.73 -9.62
CA LEU A 73 -4.17 5.51 -8.44
C LEU A 73 -2.65 5.64 -8.26
N THR A 74 -2.26 6.78 -7.69
CA THR A 74 -0.96 7.06 -7.13
C THR A 74 -1.07 7.15 -5.61
N ILE A 75 -0.24 6.37 -4.90
CA ILE A 75 -0.07 6.50 -3.46
C ILE A 75 0.96 7.60 -3.20
N ASP A 76 0.53 8.66 -2.51
CA ASP A 76 1.38 9.78 -2.13
C ASP A 76 1.36 10.03 -0.62
N TYR A 77 2.33 10.80 -0.14
CA TYR A 77 2.44 11.21 1.26
C TYR A 77 2.60 12.72 1.36
N GLY A 78 1.69 13.34 2.11
CA GLY A 78 1.63 14.79 2.31
C GLY A 78 1.53 15.18 3.77
N ILE A 79 1.19 16.45 4.02
CA ILE A 79 1.08 17.01 5.37
C ILE A 79 0.07 16.28 6.28
N ASN A 80 -0.97 15.68 5.69
CA ASN A 80 -2.01 14.94 6.40
C ASN A 80 -1.82 13.42 6.32
N GLY A 81 -0.62 12.95 5.99
CA GLY A 81 -0.30 11.53 5.84
C GLY A 81 -0.53 11.00 4.43
N PHE A 82 -0.79 9.68 4.34
CA PHE A 82 -1.00 9.01 3.06
C PHE A 82 -2.30 9.43 2.38
N ARG A 83 -2.25 9.53 1.06
CA ARG A 83 -3.38 9.84 0.19
C ARG A 83 -3.32 9.04 -1.09
N LEU A 84 -4.50 8.78 -1.64
CA LEU A 84 -4.67 8.14 -2.94
C LEU A 84 -5.13 9.21 -3.93
N GLU A 85 -4.31 9.47 -4.93
CA GLU A 85 -4.59 10.45 -5.97
C GLU A 85 -4.90 9.70 -7.28
N LYS A 86 -5.91 10.16 -8.03
CA LYS A 86 -6.14 9.62 -9.36
C LYS A 86 -4.99 9.98 -10.27
N ASN A 87 -4.58 9.03 -11.09
CA ASN A 87 -3.68 9.31 -12.20
C ASN A 87 -4.37 10.33 -13.12
N VAL A 88 -3.74 11.48 -13.31
CA VAL A 88 -4.19 12.47 -14.29
C VAL A 88 -3.40 12.20 -15.56
N ASP A 89 -4.12 11.94 -16.66
CA ASP A 89 -3.54 11.77 -18.00
C ASP A 89 -2.90 13.08 -18.51
#